data_AF-A0A1C5UKP3-F1
#
_entry.id   AF-A0A1C5UKP3-F1
#
_cell.length_a   1.000
_cell.length_b   1.000
_cell.length_c   1.000
_cell.angle_alpha   90.00
_cell.angle_beta   90.00
_cell.angle_gamma   90.00
#
_symmetry.space_group_name_H-M   'P 1'
#
loop_
_entity.id
_entity.type
_entity.pdbx_description
1 polymer ?
#
loop_
_entity_poly.entity_id
_entity_poly.type
_entity_poly.pdbx_seq_one_letter_code
_entity_poly.pdbx_strand_id
1 'polypeptide(L)'
;MENKTEIVIANYIETMMKERRQRIFASDEYIQQDNGDLVYLEERYNSLNIPHTIRRVIDDYIACLESRDERYADMSYVAGMGDAIKMLMNMGVLNNQGQCLAHAE
;
A
#
# COMPACT_ATOMS: atom_id res chain seq x y z
N MET A 1 18.97 9.73 18.20
CA MET A 1 19.39 8.64 17.30
C MET A 1 18.13 7.89 16.94
N GLU A 2 17.66 7.97 15.71
CA GLU A 2 16.61 7.04 15.25
C GLU A 2 17.09 5.62 15.48
N ASN A 3 16.23 4.81 16.08
CA ASN A 3 16.56 3.47 16.52
C ASN A 3 16.79 2.61 15.28
N LYS A 4 18.06 2.27 14.98
CA LYS A 4 18.45 1.53 13.76
C LYS A 4 17.59 0.29 13.51
N THR A 5 17.07 -0.32 14.57
CA THR A 5 16.13 -1.45 14.52
C THR A 5 14.78 -1.10 13.89
N GLU A 6 14.20 0.06 14.22
CA GLU A 6 12.92 0.51 13.64
C GLU A 6 13.05 0.76 12.14
N ILE A 7 14.17 1.37 11.71
CA ILE A 7 14.47 1.58 10.29
C ILE A 7 14.58 0.25 9.54
N VAL A 8 15.26 -0.75 10.11
CA VAL A 8 15.40 -2.08 9.50
C VAL A 8 14.04 -2.78 9.38
N ILE A 9 13.20 -2.71 10.41
CA ILE A 9 11.86 -3.30 10.40
C ILE A 9 10.98 -2.61 9.35
N ALA A 10 11.00 -1.28 9.29
CA ALA A 10 10.23 -0.51 8.31
C ALA A 10 10.60 -0.89 6.87
N ASN A 11 11.90 -0.96 6.56
CA ASN A 11 12.39 -1.36 5.24
C ASN A 11 11.96 -2.78 4.87
N TYR A 12 11.96 -3.71 5.83
CA TYR A 12 11.52 -5.08 5.61
C TYR A 12 10.02 -5.16 5.28
N ILE A 13 9.19 -4.42 6.03
CA ILE A 13 7.75 -4.34 5.80
C ILE A 13 7.46 -3.73 4.42
N GLU A 14 8.14 -2.65 4.06
CA GLU A 14 7.99 -2.01 2.74
C GLU A 14 8.33 -2.97 1.59
N THR A 15 9.43 -3.72 1.74
CA THR A 15 9.83 -4.73 0.75
C THR A 15 8.77 -5.81 0.59
N MET A 16 8.28 -6.35 1.71
CA MET A 16 7.22 -7.36 1.73
C MET A 16 5.93 -6.85 1.08
N MET A 17 5.53 -5.61 1.37
CA MET A 17 4.38 -4.94 0.76
C MET A 17 4.53 -4.84 -0.76
N LYS A 18 5.69 -4.34 -1.23
CA LYS A 18 5.97 -4.17 -2.65
C LYS A 18 5.90 -5.48 -3.41
N GLU A 19 6.52 -6.55 -2.89
CA GLU A 19 6.47 -7.87 -3.52
C GLU A 19 5.04 -8.44 -3.53
N ARG A 20 4.26 -8.23 -2.47
CA ARG A 20 2.86 -8.67 -2.42
C ARG A 20 2.02 -7.93 -3.46
N ARG A 21 2.18 -6.60 -3.58
CA ARG A 21 1.51 -5.81 -4.62
C ARG A 21 1.85 -6.28 -6.03
N GLN A 22 3.12 -6.52 -6.32
CA GLN A 22 3.56 -7.03 -7.63
C GLN A 22 2.93 -8.38 -7.95
N ARG A 23 2.84 -9.29 -6.96
CA ARG A 23 2.17 -10.57 -7.15
C ARG A 23 0.69 -10.40 -7.46
N ILE A 24 -0.02 -9.57 -6.70
CA ILE A 24 -1.45 -9.27 -6.95
C ILE A 24 -1.64 -8.73 -8.36
N PHE A 25 -0.85 -7.74 -8.75
CA PHE A 25 -0.88 -7.15 -10.09
C PHE A 25 -0.64 -8.19 -11.20
N ALA A 26 0.24 -9.16 -10.95
CA ALA A 26 0.58 -10.22 -11.90
C ALA A 26 -0.37 -11.43 -11.87
N SER A 27 -1.25 -11.56 -10.88
CA SER A 27 -2.09 -12.75 -10.72
C SER A 27 -3.59 -12.48 -10.81
N ASP A 28 -4.03 -11.25 -10.56
CA ASP A 28 -5.45 -10.90 -10.56
C ASP A 28 -5.91 -10.54 -11.97
N GLU A 29 -6.80 -11.36 -12.53
CA GLU A 29 -7.29 -11.23 -13.90
C GLU A 29 -8.07 -9.91 -14.13
N TYR A 30 -8.83 -9.44 -13.13
CA TYR A 30 -9.57 -8.18 -13.24
C TYR A 30 -8.60 -7.00 -13.28
N ILE A 31 -7.60 -6.99 -12.39
CA ILE A 31 -6.57 -5.94 -12.39
C ILE A 31 -5.81 -5.94 -13.72
N GLN A 32 -5.43 -7.10 -14.25
CA GLN A 32 -4.75 -7.18 -15.54
C GLN A 32 -5.58 -6.63 -16.69
N GLN A 33 -6.87 -6.97 -16.73
CA GLN A 33 -7.79 -6.44 -17.72
C GLN A 33 -7.92 -4.91 -17.60
N ASP A 34 -8.19 -4.41 -16.38
CA ASP A 34 -8.36 -2.98 -16.12
C ASP A 34 -7.09 -2.19 -16.51
N ASN A 35 -5.90 -2.73 -16.26
CA ASN A 35 -4.64 -2.11 -16.70
C ASN A 35 -4.56 -1.99 -18.23
N GLY A 36 -5.02 -3.00 -18.97
CA GLY A 36 -5.10 -2.95 -20.42
C GLY A 36 -6.09 -1.88 -20.89
N ASP A 37 -7.26 -1.82 -20.25
CA ASP A 37 -8.29 -0.82 -20.54
C ASP A 37 -7.80 0.61 -20.23
N LEU A 38 -7.04 0.80 -19.15
CA LEU A 38 -6.43 2.08 -18.79
C LEU A 38 -5.47 2.58 -19.87
N VAL A 39 -4.62 1.73 -20.43
CA VAL A 39 -3.70 2.10 -21.53
C VAL A 39 -4.50 2.63 -22.74
N TYR A 40 -5.56 1.91 -23.13
CA TYR A 40 -6.41 2.34 -24.23
C TYR A 40 -7.15 3.67 -23.93
N LEU A 41 -7.63 3.83 -22.70
CA LEU A 41 -8.31 5.05 -22.27
C LEU A 41 -7.36 6.25 -22.24
N GLU A 42 -6.11 6.05 -21.80
CA GLU A 42 -5.08 7.10 -21.79
C GLU A 42 -4.75 7.57 -23.21
N GLU A 43 -4.56 6.65 -24.16
CA GLU A 43 -4.36 6.98 -25.57
C GLU A 43 -5.53 7.79 -26.14
N ARG A 44 -6.76 7.34 -25.86
CA ARG A 44 -7.97 8.03 -26.29
C ARG A 44 -8.05 9.43 -25.67
N TYR A 45 -7.80 9.57 -24.38
CA TYR A 45 -7.78 10.86 -23.68
C TYR A 45 -6.75 11.83 -24.29
N ASN A 46 -5.55 11.34 -24.58
CA ASN A 46 -4.47 12.11 -25.19
C ASN A 46 -4.83 12.61 -26.61
N SER A 47 -5.58 11.80 -27.37
CA SER A 47 -6.05 12.16 -28.72
C SER A 47 -7.16 13.22 -28.76
N LEU A 48 -7.84 13.49 -27.63
CA LEU A 48 -8.93 14.45 -27.61
C LEU A 48 -8.40 15.88 -27.83
N ASN A 49 -9.14 16.68 -28.59
CA ASN A 49 -8.82 18.09 -28.78
C ASN A 49 -9.35 18.93 -27.59
N ILE A 50 -8.74 18.75 -26.42
CA ILE A 50 -9.11 19.45 -25.19
C ILE A 50 -8.19 20.67 -25.01
N PRO A 51 -8.73 21.87 -24.73
CA PRO A 51 -7.91 23.02 -24.35
C PRO A 51 -7.00 22.69 -23.15
N HIS A 52 -5.74 23.12 -23.20
CA HIS A 52 -4.73 22.81 -22.18
C HIS A 52 -5.19 23.12 -20.75
N THR A 53 -5.91 24.23 -20.54
CA THR A 53 -6.42 24.62 -19.23
C THR A 53 -7.41 23.62 -18.65
N ILE A 54 -8.26 23.02 -19.49
CA ILE A 54 -9.23 21.99 -19.08
C ILE A 54 -8.51 20.66 -18.87
N ARG A 55 -7.62 20.29 -19.80
CA ARG A 55 -6.78 19.07 -19.68
C ARG A 55 -6.03 19.04 -18.35
N ARG A 56 -5.39 20.16 -17.98
CA ARG A 56 -4.66 20.26 -16.71
C ARG A 56 -5.54 20.00 -15.49
N VAL A 57 -6.78 20.50 -15.46
CA VAL A 57 -7.70 20.25 -14.33
C VAL A 57 -8.04 18.76 -14.22
N ILE A 58 -8.22 18.09 -15.35
CA ILE A 58 -8.51 16.64 -15.41
C ILE A 58 -7.28 15.85 -14.95
N ASP A 59 -6.10 16.18 -15.47
CA ASP A 59 -4.82 15.52 -15.10
C ASP A 59 -4.54 15.67 -13.61
N ASP A 60 -4.67 16.89 -13.07
CA ASP A 60 -4.48 17.17 -11.64
C ASP A 60 -5.50 16.38 -10.79
N TYR A 61 -6.75 16.27 -11.24
CA TYR A 61 -7.78 15.50 -10.54
C TYR A 61 -7.47 13.99 -10.52
N ILE A 62 -7.06 13.42 -11.66
CA ILE A 62 -6.68 12.00 -11.75
C ILE A 62 -5.47 11.73 -10.85
N ALA A 63 -4.42 12.55 -10.92
CA ALA A 63 -3.25 12.42 -10.06
C ALA A 63 -3.59 12.51 -8.56
N CYS A 64 -4.53 13.38 -8.19
CA CYS A 64 -5.03 13.44 -6.81
C CYS A 64 -5.79 12.18 -6.40
N LEU A 65 -6.60 11.58 -7.28
CA LEU A 65 -7.28 10.31 -6.99
C LEU A 65 -6.28 9.17 -6.81
N GLU A 66 -5.33 9.03 -7.73
CA GLU A 66 -4.32 7.97 -7.70
C GLU A 66 -3.44 8.05 -6.45
N SER A 67 -2.91 9.25 -6.15
CA SER A 67 -2.08 9.46 -4.95
C SER A 67 -2.83 9.23 -3.64
N ARG A 68 -4.12 9.62 -3.59
CA ARG A 68 -4.98 9.33 -2.43
C ARG A 68 -5.21 7.82 -2.27
N ASP A 69 -5.55 7.13 -3.36
CA ASP A 69 -5.89 5.71 -3.32
C ASP A 69 -4.67 4.84 -3.02
N GLU A 70 -3.49 5.18 -3.55
CA GLU A 70 -2.22 4.58 -3.16
C GLU A 70 -1.97 4.73 -1.65
N ARG A 71 -2.11 5.97 -1.14
CA ARG A 71 -1.89 6.24 0.29
C ARG A 71 -2.89 5.50 1.19
N TYR A 72 -4.15 5.43 0.76
CA TYR A 72 -5.20 4.71 1.48
C TYR A 72 -4.92 3.20 1.49
N ALA A 73 -4.47 2.63 0.38
CA ALA A 73 -4.09 1.21 0.29
C ALA A 73 -2.93 0.87 1.22
N ASP A 74 -1.90 1.72 1.28
CA ASP A 74 -0.78 1.57 2.22
C ASP A 74 -1.25 1.58 3.68
N MET A 75 -2.05 2.58 4.06
CA MET A 75 -2.58 2.70 5.41
C MET A 75 -3.46 1.51 5.79
N SER A 76 -4.29 1.04 4.85
CA SER A 76 -5.16 -0.13 5.05
C SER A 76 -4.36 -1.41 5.25
N TYR A 77 -3.27 -1.59 4.49
CA TYR A 77 -2.38 -2.74 4.66
C TYR A 77 -1.74 -2.76 6.06
N VAL A 78 -1.18 -1.62 6.50
CA VAL A 78 -0.55 -1.51 7.83
C VAL A 78 -1.57 -1.68 8.95
N ALA A 79 -2.75 -1.06 8.83
CA ALA A 79 -3.84 -1.24 9.80
C ALA A 79 -4.28 -2.70 9.88
N GLY A 80 -4.51 -3.36 8.73
CA GLY A 80 -4.90 -4.76 8.66
C GLY A 80 -3.87 -5.71 9.29
N MET A 81 -2.57 -5.47 9.07
CA MET A 81 -1.52 -6.22 9.78
C MET A 81 -1.60 -6.01 11.30
N GLY A 82 -1.76 -4.76 11.74
CA GLY A 82 -1.90 -4.45 13.16
C GLY A 82 -3.10 -5.13 13.81
N ASP A 83 -4.24 -5.14 13.13
CA ASP A 83 -5.46 -5.79 13.61
C ASP A 83 -5.34 -7.32 13.62
N ALA A 84 -4.68 -7.91 12.63
CA ALA A 84 -4.37 -9.35 12.62
C ALA A 84 -3.44 -9.74 13.78
N ILE A 85 -2.39 -8.95 14.05
CA ILE A 85 -1.49 -9.19 15.19
C ILE A 85 -2.26 -9.11 16.51
N LYS A 86 -3.06 -8.04 16.72
CA LYS A 86 -3.91 -7.90 17.92
C LYS A 86 -4.86 -9.09 18.08
N MET A 87 -5.48 -9.54 16.99
CA MET A 87 -6.36 -10.71 17.00
C MET A 87 -5.60 -11.97 17.45
N LEU A 88 -4.42 -12.23 16.89
CA LEU A 88 -3.58 -13.38 17.24
C LEU A 88 -3.06 -13.32 18.70
N MET A 89 -2.74 -12.13 19.21
CA MET A 89 -2.40 -11.94 20.63
C MET A 89 -3.59 -12.24 21.54
N ASN A 90 -4.78 -11.74 21.20
CA ASN A 90 -6.00 -11.98 21.98
C ASN A 90 -6.41 -13.46 22.00
N MET A 91 -6.09 -14.20 20.93
CA MET A 91 -6.29 -15.65 20.86
C MET A 91 -5.20 -16.46 21.57
N GLY A 92 -4.17 -15.82 22.14
CA GLY A 92 -3.05 -16.49 22.80
C GLY A 92 -2.12 -17.25 21.84
N VAL A 93 -2.22 -17.00 20.52
CA VAL A 93 -1.35 -17.61 19.51
C VAL A 93 0.03 -16.93 19.52
N LEU A 94 0.03 -15.61 19.69
CA LEU A 94 1.24 -14.82 19.92
C LEU A 94 1.35 -14.55 21.41
N ASN A 95 2.30 -15.21 22.08
CA ASN A 95 2.54 -15.01 23.51
C ASN A 95 3.19 -13.64 23.77
N ASN A 96 2.66 -12.91 24.74
CA ASN A 96 3.36 -11.77 25.36
C ASN A 96 4.56 -12.31 26.15
N GLN A 97 5.73 -12.47 25.53
CA GLN A 97 6.99 -12.64 26.29
C GLN A 97 7.46 -11.31 26.88
N GLY A 98 6.55 -10.60 27.56
CA GLY A 98 6.82 -9.43 28.39
C GLY A 98 7.17 -9.79 29.84
N GLN A 99 7.71 -10.99 30.11
CA GLN A 99 8.14 -11.41 31.45
C GLN A 99 9.63 -11.78 31.57
N CYS A 100 10.46 -11.47 30.56
CA CYS A 100 11.91 -11.73 30.64
C CYS A 100 12.74 -10.46 30.83
N LEU A 101 12.39 -9.54 31.74
CA LEU A 101 13.33 -8.49 32.22
C LEU A 101 12.99 -7.95 33.63
N ALA A 102 12.25 -8.69 34.48
CA ALA A 102 11.91 -8.23 35.84
C ALA A 102 12.66 -8.95 36.98
N HIS A 103 13.60 -9.86 36.69
CA HIS A 103 14.43 -10.50 37.71
C HIS A 103 15.90 -10.52 37.26
N ALA A 104 16.51 -9.34 37.27
CA ALA A 104 17.95 -9.18 37.41
C ALA A 104 18.18 -8.29 38.64
N GLU A 105 17.97 -8.86 39.81
CA GLU A 105 18.60 -8.48 41.08
C GLU A 105 19.41 -9.68 41.58
#